data_AF-G2RAZ6-F1
#
_entry.id   AF-G2RAZ6-F1
#
_cell.length_a   1.000
_cell.length_b   1.000
_cell.length_c   1.000
_cell.angle_alpha   90.00
_cell.angle_beta   90.00
_cell.angle_gamma   90.00
#
_symmetry.space_group_name_H-M   'P 1'
#
loop_
_entity.id
_entity.type
_entity.pdbx_description
1 polymer ?
#
loop_
_entity_poly.entity_id
_entity_poly.type
_entity_poly.pdbx_seq_one_letter_code
_entity_poly.pdbx_strand_id
1 'polypeptide(L)'
;MDETSRPLRDIANPGLKAEGNLLWELRAEVARLLGRSSHSFPGAQPVSFTRRHLDELRREDYYVCEKSDGIRYLLYLTSDENGAEVHYLIDRKNDYWWLHQRNLHFPMAHDRAAFHTDTLIDGELVMDSLSDGTKEPKFLVFDLLALDGKADLLSKPLDKRLGYFKEHVMKPYKSLFTAFPEELQYQAFKVEMKEMQYSYGIEMMFRSVLPNLKHQNDGLIFTCRTSPYQFGTDPHILKWKAPHENTVDFRLRLHFPVVEPNEVERAEGQTEPFVDYESLPDARLLVFTGNERGGPAYDEFREPLYLTEDEWETLKSWGDPLQDRIIECSLDEEKRWRLYRFRDDKTEANHVSTVNSVLESIKDAVSETELMAAAKSIKDGWKMRQQQQQQQQQQQQQQQRDH
;
A
#
# COMPACT_ATOMS: atom_id res chain seq x y z
N MET A 1 27.39 -24.78 -3.45
CA MET A 1 26.36 -23.76 -3.72
C MET A 1 25.15 -24.49 -4.25
N ASP A 2 24.00 -24.28 -3.62
CA ASP A 2 22.73 -24.83 -4.08
C ASP A 2 22.32 -24.07 -5.35
N GLU A 3 22.16 -24.77 -6.49
CA GLU A 3 21.80 -24.16 -7.77
C GLU A 3 20.42 -23.46 -7.74
N THR A 4 19.64 -23.72 -6.69
CA THR A 4 18.31 -23.13 -6.46
C THR A 4 18.34 -21.81 -5.67
N SER A 5 19.48 -21.40 -5.09
CA SER A 5 19.62 -20.15 -4.35
C SER A 5 19.71 -18.95 -5.29
N ARG A 6 18.57 -18.30 -5.56
CA ARG A 6 18.48 -17.10 -6.42
C ARG A 6 17.50 -16.09 -5.81
N PRO A 7 17.61 -14.80 -6.16
CA PRO A 7 16.60 -13.82 -5.79
C PRO A 7 15.21 -14.18 -6.32
N LEU A 8 14.18 -13.83 -5.56
CA LEU A 8 12.78 -13.99 -5.96
C LEU A 8 12.49 -13.24 -7.26
N ARG A 9 11.72 -13.90 -8.13
CA ARG A 9 11.25 -13.31 -9.39
C ARG A 9 9.75 -12.98 -9.36
N ASP A 10 9.02 -13.69 -8.51
CA ASP A 10 7.59 -13.50 -8.30
C ASP A 10 7.35 -13.31 -6.80
N ILE A 11 7.05 -12.06 -6.41
CA ILE A 11 6.77 -11.69 -5.02
C ILE A 11 5.36 -12.12 -4.57
N ALA A 12 4.47 -12.48 -5.50
CA ALA A 12 3.13 -12.98 -5.21
C ALA A 12 3.10 -14.48 -4.88
N ASN A 13 4.11 -15.22 -5.36
CA ASN A 13 4.34 -16.62 -5.03
C ASN A 13 5.78 -16.80 -4.52
N PRO A 14 6.11 -16.26 -3.34
CA PRO A 14 7.49 -16.13 -2.90
C PRO A 14 8.12 -17.45 -2.41
N GLY A 15 7.35 -18.54 -2.35
CA GLY A 15 7.81 -19.82 -1.84
C GLY A 15 6.72 -20.90 -1.89
N LEU A 16 6.88 -21.94 -1.08
CA LEU A 16 5.91 -23.03 -0.98
C LEU A 16 4.85 -22.68 0.07
N LYS A 17 3.58 -22.66 -0.34
CA LYS A 17 2.46 -22.38 0.55
C LYS A 17 2.26 -23.54 1.53
N ALA A 18 2.20 -23.25 2.83
CA ALA A 18 1.86 -24.22 3.86
C ALA A 18 0.35 -24.54 3.83
N GLU A 19 0.01 -25.82 4.00
CA GLU A 19 -1.36 -26.32 3.93
C GLU A 19 -1.66 -27.30 5.09
N GLY A 20 -2.94 -27.63 5.28
CA GLY A 20 -3.37 -28.64 6.25
C GLY A 20 -2.92 -28.36 7.68
N ASN A 21 -2.38 -29.39 8.34
CA ASN A 21 -1.98 -29.33 9.74
C ASN A 21 -0.83 -28.34 9.98
N LEU A 22 0.15 -28.27 9.08
CA LEU A 22 1.29 -27.35 9.20
C LEU A 22 0.82 -25.89 9.27
N LEU A 23 -0.13 -25.50 8.41
CA LEU A 23 -0.70 -24.15 8.45
C LEU A 23 -1.42 -23.85 9.77
N TRP A 24 -2.12 -24.84 10.33
CA TRP A 24 -2.80 -24.68 11.62
C TRP A 24 -1.79 -24.50 12.77
N GLU A 25 -0.72 -25.30 12.78
CA GLU A 25 0.35 -25.23 13.78
C GLU A 25 1.07 -23.89 13.73
N LEU A 26 1.48 -23.43 12.55
CA LEU A 26 2.13 -22.13 12.36
C LEU A 26 1.25 -20.96 12.85
N ARG A 27 -0.06 -21.00 12.56
CA ARG A 27 -1.00 -19.98 13.05
C ARG A 27 -1.14 -20.00 14.57
N ALA A 28 -1.17 -21.20 15.18
CA ALA A 28 -1.23 -21.35 16.63
C ALA A 28 0.07 -20.92 17.32
N GLU A 29 1.22 -21.17 16.70
CA GLU A 29 2.55 -20.75 17.14
C GLU A 29 2.65 -19.22 17.15
N VAL A 30 2.36 -18.56 16.03
CA VAL A 30 2.37 -17.10 15.95
C VAL A 30 1.36 -16.46 16.91
N ALA A 31 0.17 -17.06 17.08
CA ALA A 31 -0.80 -16.58 18.06
C ALA A 31 -0.23 -16.65 19.50
N ARG A 32 0.43 -17.77 19.85
CA ARG A 32 1.05 -17.96 21.17
C ARG A 32 2.21 -17.00 21.40
N LEU A 33 3.09 -16.85 20.40
CA LEU A 33 4.20 -15.89 20.43
C LEU A 33 3.70 -14.48 20.76
N LEU A 34 2.61 -14.06 20.12
CA LEU A 34 2.02 -12.73 20.32
C LEU A 34 1.07 -12.64 21.53
N GLY A 35 0.92 -13.71 22.31
CA GLY A 35 0.03 -13.74 23.49
C GLY A 35 -1.47 -13.61 23.15
N ARG A 36 -1.89 -14.14 22.00
CA ARG A 36 -3.27 -14.03 21.46
C ARG A 36 -3.97 -15.37 21.46
N SER A 37 -5.30 -15.35 21.62
CA SER A 37 -6.17 -16.52 21.39
C SER A 37 -6.66 -16.62 19.93
N SER A 38 -6.70 -15.50 19.21
CA SER A 38 -7.12 -15.49 17.80
C SER A 38 -6.00 -15.97 16.89
N HIS A 39 -6.33 -16.90 15.99
CA HIS A 39 -5.46 -17.37 14.92
C HIS A 39 -5.56 -16.52 13.64
N SER A 40 -6.28 -15.38 13.67
CA SER A 40 -6.38 -14.47 12.52
C SER A 40 -5.07 -13.72 12.27
N PHE A 41 -4.89 -13.23 11.04
CA PHE A 41 -3.73 -12.42 10.65
C PHE A 41 -3.44 -11.33 11.71
N PRO A 42 -2.21 -11.25 12.25
CA PRO A 42 -1.90 -10.27 13.29
C PRO A 42 -1.65 -8.86 12.74
N GLY A 43 -1.32 -8.68 11.47
CA GLY A 43 -0.86 -7.38 10.98
C GLY A 43 -1.90 -6.24 11.09
N ALA A 44 -1.45 -5.08 11.57
CA ALA A 44 -2.23 -3.84 11.72
C ALA A 44 -2.69 -3.28 10.37
N GLN A 45 -3.97 -2.95 10.17
CA GLN A 45 -4.52 -2.46 8.91
C GLN A 45 -4.78 -0.95 8.96
N PRO A 46 -4.26 -0.17 7.99
CA PRO A 46 -4.43 1.28 7.98
C PRO A 46 -5.85 1.71 7.57
N VAL A 47 -6.27 2.85 8.11
CA VAL A 47 -7.49 3.56 7.72
C VAL A 47 -7.20 4.67 6.71
N SER A 48 -8.18 5.02 5.87
CA SER A 48 -8.01 6.09 4.88
C SER A 48 -7.75 7.43 5.55
N PHE A 49 -6.78 8.18 5.04
CA PHE A 49 -6.48 9.53 5.51
C PHE A 49 -7.61 10.47 5.11
N THR A 50 -8.08 11.28 6.05
CA THR A 50 -9.18 12.23 5.86
C THR A 50 -8.79 13.57 6.48
N ARG A 51 -9.57 14.60 6.17
CA ARG A 51 -9.33 15.97 6.66
C ARG A 51 -9.16 16.09 8.18
N ARG A 52 -9.91 15.32 8.97
CA ARG A 52 -9.78 15.31 10.45
C ARG A 52 -8.39 14.87 10.92
N HIS A 53 -7.69 14.04 10.15
CA HIS A 53 -6.38 13.56 10.53
C HIS A 53 -5.30 14.63 10.38
N LEU A 54 -5.53 15.71 9.62
CA LEU A 54 -4.63 16.89 9.65
C LEU A 54 -4.55 17.48 11.06
N ASP A 55 -5.67 17.51 11.79
CA ASP A 55 -5.69 17.96 13.18
C ASP A 55 -5.07 16.95 14.14
N GLU A 56 -5.17 15.65 13.85
CA GLU A 56 -4.49 14.61 14.60
C GLU A 56 -2.96 14.74 14.47
N LEU A 57 -2.44 14.88 13.24
CA LEU A 57 -1.00 15.08 13.01
C LEU A 57 -0.46 16.34 13.71
N ARG A 58 -1.28 17.38 13.90
CA ARG A 58 -0.91 18.56 14.68
C ARG A 58 -0.78 18.28 16.17
N ARG A 59 -1.50 17.29 16.70
CA ARG A 59 -1.61 17.00 18.16
C ARG A 59 -0.79 15.80 18.59
N GLU A 60 -0.51 14.87 17.69
CA GLU A 60 0.19 13.62 17.98
C GLU A 60 1.50 13.49 17.20
N ASP A 61 2.43 12.69 17.72
CA ASP A 61 3.70 12.42 17.06
C ASP A 61 3.52 11.28 16.05
N TYR A 62 3.72 11.59 14.78
CA TYR A 62 3.63 10.64 13.68
C TYR A 62 4.92 10.59 12.87
N TYR A 63 5.24 9.40 12.37
CA TYR A 63 6.14 9.24 11.23
C TYR A 63 5.35 9.24 9.91
N VAL A 64 6.05 9.50 8.81
CA VAL A 64 5.56 9.41 7.44
C VAL A 64 6.61 8.72 6.58
N CYS A 65 6.15 7.82 5.70
CA CYS A 65 6.96 7.23 4.64
C CYS A 65 6.12 7.06 3.37
N GLU A 66 6.77 6.66 2.29
CA GLU A 66 6.14 6.28 1.03
C GLU A 66 5.19 5.09 1.24
N LYS A 67 4.04 5.11 0.56
CA LYS A 67 3.20 3.93 0.41
C LYS A 67 3.70 3.13 -0.79
N SER A 68 4.50 2.10 -0.55
CA SER A 68 5.04 1.30 -1.64
C SER A 68 3.92 0.49 -2.28
N ASP A 69 4.02 0.25 -3.58
CA ASP A 69 3.15 -0.69 -4.29
C ASP A 69 3.83 -2.06 -4.37
N GLY A 70 3.75 -2.80 -3.26
CA GLY A 70 4.28 -4.15 -3.13
C GLY A 70 3.27 -5.09 -2.48
N ILE A 71 3.76 -6.25 -2.06
CA ILE A 71 2.94 -7.22 -1.32
C ILE A 71 3.38 -7.20 0.13
N ARG A 72 2.44 -6.82 1.01
CA ARG A 72 2.67 -6.84 2.45
C ARG A 72 2.77 -8.28 2.96
N TYR A 73 3.85 -8.55 3.67
CA TYR A 73 4.04 -9.79 4.40
C TYR A 73 4.54 -9.50 5.82
N LEU A 74 4.17 -10.36 6.76
CA LEU A 74 4.97 -10.51 7.97
C LEU A 74 6.09 -11.51 7.66
N LEU A 75 7.33 -11.20 8.03
CA LEU A 75 8.45 -12.13 7.94
C LEU A 75 8.62 -12.81 9.30
N TYR A 76 8.48 -14.13 9.32
CA TYR A 76 8.63 -14.97 10.51
C TYR A 76 9.95 -15.74 10.45
N LEU A 77 10.83 -15.47 11.41
CA LEU A 77 12.10 -16.17 11.59
C LEU A 77 11.91 -17.22 12.68
N THR A 78 12.13 -18.49 12.35
CA THR A 78 11.95 -19.62 13.26
C THR A 78 12.91 -20.77 12.91
N SER A 79 12.78 -21.90 13.58
CA SER A 79 13.52 -23.12 13.31
C SER A 79 12.59 -24.28 12.97
N ASP A 80 13.06 -25.20 12.13
CA ASP A 80 12.36 -26.46 11.89
C ASP A 80 12.51 -27.44 13.09
N GLU A 81 11.88 -28.61 12.97
CA GLU A 81 11.94 -29.70 13.97
C GLU A 81 13.36 -30.22 14.23
N ASN A 82 14.31 -30.00 13.30
CA ASN A 82 15.71 -30.37 13.43
C ASN A 82 16.58 -29.23 14.00
N GLY A 83 15.97 -28.08 14.32
CA GLY A 83 16.65 -26.89 14.78
C GLY A 83 17.39 -26.12 13.68
N ALA A 84 17.04 -26.33 12.41
CA ALA A 84 17.61 -25.57 11.30
C ALA A 84 16.82 -24.27 11.05
N GLU A 85 17.51 -23.20 10.66
CA GLU A 85 16.90 -21.90 10.33
C GLU A 85 15.90 -22.01 9.19
N VAL A 86 14.68 -21.51 9.41
CA VAL A 86 13.62 -21.45 8.40
C VAL A 86 12.86 -20.13 8.46
N HIS A 87 12.36 -19.71 7.31
CA HIS A 87 11.69 -18.44 7.14
C HIS A 87 10.34 -18.61 6.46
N TYR A 88 9.34 -17.92 6.99
CA TYR A 88 8.02 -17.84 6.38
C TYR A 88 7.65 -16.38 6.09
N LEU A 89 7.07 -16.12 4.93
CA LEU A 89 6.32 -14.89 4.67
C LEU A 89 4.83 -15.15 4.92
N ILE A 90 4.17 -14.28 5.66
CA ILE A 90 2.76 -14.42 6.04
C ILE A 90 1.97 -13.30 5.37
N ASP A 91 1.09 -13.63 4.44
CA ASP A 91 0.29 -12.64 3.71
C ASP A 91 -0.95 -12.18 4.49
N ARG A 92 -1.67 -11.21 3.92
CA ARG A 92 -2.92 -10.67 4.51
C ARG A 92 -4.04 -11.71 4.62
N LYS A 93 -4.03 -12.78 3.82
CA LYS A 93 -4.98 -13.90 3.92
C LYS A 93 -4.60 -14.88 5.04
N ASN A 94 -3.51 -14.59 5.75
CA ASN A 94 -2.93 -15.41 6.80
C ASN A 94 -2.40 -16.74 6.26
N ASP A 95 -1.96 -16.75 5.00
CA ASP A 95 -1.27 -17.87 4.39
C ASP A 95 0.24 -17.75 4.63
N TYR A 96 0.88 -18.89 4.89
CA TYR A 96 2.30 -18.97 5.25
C TYR A 96 3.08 -19.53 4.06
N TRP A 97 4.10 -18.82 3.62
CA TRP A 97 4.90 -19.14 2.46
C TRP A 97 6.33 -19.46 2.89
N TRP A 98 6.69 -20.74 2.84
CA TRP A 98 8.03 -21.21 3.20
C TRP A 98 9.06 -20.85 2.12
N LEU A 99 10.10 -20.14 2.54
CA LEU A 99 11.22 -19.75 1.68
C LEU A 99 12.23 -20.91 1.57
N HIS A 100 11.91 -21.87 0.71
CA HIS A 100 12.64 -23.14 0.60
C HIS A 100 14.06 -23.02 0.01
N GLN A 101 14.42 -21.89 -0.60
CA GLN A 101 15.67 -21.69 -1.35
C GLN A 101 16.92 -21.52 -0.45
N ARG A 102 16.76 -21.65 0.88
CA ARG A 102 17.80 -21.62 1.94
C ARG A 102 18.85 -20.52 1.76
N ASN A 103 18.40 -19.37 1.28
CA ASN A 103 19.22 -18.24 0.89
C ASN A 103 18.83 -16.97 1.65
N LEU A 104 18.40 -17.12 2.88
CA LEU A 104 18.24 -16.02 3.82
C LEU A 104 18.88 -16.45 5.13
N HIS A 105 19.63 -15.54 5.73
CA HIS A 105 20.24 -15.75 7.03
C HIS A 105 20.17 -14.47 7.85
N PHE A 106 19.64 -14.57 9.07
CA PHE A 106 19.50 -13.45 9.99
C PHE A 106 20.37 -13.68 11.24
N PRO A 107 21.65 -13.27 11.20
CA PRO A 107 22.62 -13.62 12.22
C PRO A 107 22.36 -12.89 13.54
N MET A 108 22.72 -13.54 14.64
CA MET A 108 22.81 -12.85 15.94
C MET A 108 24.03 -11.92 16.01
N ALA A 109 23.94 -10.86 16.81
CA ALA A 109 25.00 -9.83 16.88
C ALA A 109 26.39 -10.34 17.28
N HIS A 110 26.46 -11.40 18.09
CA HIS A 110 27.71 -11.95 18.62
C HIS A 110 28.11 -13.29 18.01
N ASP A 111 27.28 -13.83 17.12
CA ASP A 111 27.52 -15.11 16.47
C ASP A 111 26.87 -15.11 15.08
N ARG A 112 27.73 -15.14 14.05
CA ARG A 112 27.32 -15.10 12.63
C ARG A 112 26.77 -16.44 12.13
N ALA A 113 26.88 -17.51 12.90
CA ALA A 113 26.29 -18.80 12.57
C ALA A 113 24.96 -19.02 13.30
N ALA A 114 24.79 -18.39 14.47
CA ALA A 114 23.51 -18.36 15.16
C ALA A 114 22.51 -17.44 14.45
N PHE A 115 21.22 -17.74 14.60
CA PHE A 115 20.13 -17.03 13.93
C PHE A 115 18.96 -16.76 14.87
N HIS A 116 18.15 -15.77 14.52
CA HIS A 116 16.94 -15.44 15.26
C HIS A 116 15.85 -16.50 15.12
N THR A 117 15.14 -16.75 16.22
CA THR A 117 13.91 -17.56 16.26
C THR A 117 12.79 -16.75 16.90
N ASP A 118 11.55 -17.21 16.84
CA ASP A 118 10.40 -16.54 17.49
C ASP A 118 10.35 -15.01 17.22
N THR A 119 10.69 -14.62 15.99
CA THR A 119 10.85 -13.21 15.59
C THR A 119 9.91 -12.89 14.43
N LEU A 120 9.09 -11.85 14.61
CA LEU A 120 8.02 -11.49 13.67
C LEU A 120 8.15 -10.02 13.27
N ILE A 121 8.40 -9.79 11.99
CA ILE A 121 8.72 -8.48 11.41
C ILE A 121 7.61 -8.08 10.44
N ASP A 122 7.14 -6.83 10.47
CA ASP A 122 6.14 -6.31 9.52
C ASP A 122 6.84 -5.52 8.41
N GLY A 123 6.51 -5.86 7.17
CA GLY A 123 7.16 -5.26 6.02
C GLY A 123 6.39 -5.45 4.72
N GLU A 124 6.99 -4.93 3.66
CA GLU A 124 6.45 -4.97 2.31
C GLU A 124 7.52 -5.46 1.34
N LEU A 125 7.20 -6.51 0.59
CA LEU A 125 8.07 -7.05 -0.44
C LEU A 125 7.79 -6.31 -1.75
N VAL A 126 8.80 -5.60 -2.26
CA VAL A 126 8.74 -4.79 -3.48
C VAL A 126 9.70 -5.32 -4.54
N MET A 127 9.47 -4.95 -5.79
CA MET A 127 10.39 -5.19 -6.91
C MET A 127 10.97 -3.86 -7.39
N ASP A 128 12.19 -3.54 -6.96
CA ASP A 128 12.93 -2.38 -7.45
C ASP A 128 13.30 -2.57 -8.92
N SER A 129 13.23 -1.50 -9.70
CA SER A 129 13.70 -1.43 -11.08
C SER A 129 15.06 -0.75 -11.10
N LEU A 130 16.09 -1.47 -11.51
CA LEU A 130 17.44 -0.94 -11.62
C LEU A 130 17.65 -0.26 -12.99
N SER A 131 18.70 0.55 -13.09
CA SER A 131 19.01 1.34 -14.30
C SER A 131 19.32 0.49 -15.54
N ASP A 132 19.73 -0.76 -15.34
CA ASP A 132 19.98 -1.74 -16.40
C ASP A 132 18.72 -2.54 -16.79
N GLY A 133 17.56 -2.20 -16.24
CA GLY A 133 16.28 -2.87 -16.48
C GLY A 133 16.07 -4.13 -15.64
N THR A 134 17.05 -4.55 -14.83
CA THR A 134 16.89 -5.69 -13.93
C THR A 134 15.94 -5.36 -12.79
N LYS A 135 15.27 -6.40 -12.28
CA LYS A 135 14.37 -6.30 -11.13
C LYS A 135 15.03 -6.91 -9.90
N GLU A 136 14.96 -6.21 -8.78
CA GLU A 136 15.57 -6.63 -7.53
C GLU A 136 14.51 -6.72 -6.42
N PRO A 137 14.29 -7.90 -5.82
CA PRO A 137 13.34 -8.03 -4.71
C PRO A 137 13.91 -7.46 -3.42
N LYS A 138 13.12 -6.64 -2.73
CA LYS A 138 13.47 -6.05 -1.43
C LYS A 138 12.33 -6.15 -0.44
N PHE A 139 12.66 -6.53 0.80
CA PHE A 139 11.74 -6.52 1.92
C PHE A 139 11.96 -5.25 2.75
N LEU A 140 11.04 -4.30 2.61
CA LEU A 140 11.05 -3.01 3.30
C LEU A 140 10.37 -3.16 4.67
N VAL A 141 11.16 -3.13 5.73
CA VAL A 141 10.70 -3.30 7.11
C VAL A 141 10.19 -1.97 7.66
N PHE A 142 8.97 -1.98 8.19
CA PHE A 142 8.36 -0.80 8.81
C PHE A 142 7.84 -1.04 10.23
N ASP A 143 7.85 -2.27 10.75
CA ASP A 143 7.58 -2.54 12.17
C ASP A 143 8.19 -3.87 12.67
N LEU A 144 8.21 -4.08 13.98
CA LEU A 144 8.68 -5.29 14.65
C LEU A 144 7.72 -5.69 15.77
N LEU A 145 7.12 -6.87 15.66
CA LEU A 145 6.10 -7.35 16.59
C LEU A 145 6.70 -8.18 17.72
N ALA A 146 7.67 -9.03 17.41
CA ALA A 146 8.36 -9.89 18.38
C ALA A 146 9.82 -10.09 17.96
N LEU A 147 10.71 -10.25 18.95
CA LEU A 147 12.14 -10.53 18.75
C LEU A 147 12.58 -11.58 19.76
N ASP A 148 13.04 -12.73 19.29
CA ASP A 148 13.52 -13.85 20.11
C ASP A 148 12.55 -14.19 21.26
N GLY A 149 11.27 -14.37 20.92
CA GLY A 149 10.20 -14.71 21.88
C GLY A 149 9.64 -13.52 22.67
N LYS A 150 10.20 -12.33 22.52
CA LYS A 150 9.81 -11.13 23.29
C LYS A 150 8.76 -10.31 22.56
N ALA A 151 7.49 -10.57 22.86
CA ALA A 151 6.35 -9.81 22.34
C ALA A 151 5.96 -8.59 23.21
N ASP A 152 6.69 -8.29 24.29
CA ASP A 152 6.49 -7.04 25.06
C ASP A 152 6.78 -5.78 24.21
N LEU A 153 7.47 -5.96 23.08
CA LEU A 153 7.64 -4.97 22.02
C LEU A 153 6.31 -4.37 21.53
N LEU A 154 5.22 -5.12 21.51
CA LEU A 154 3.91 -4.65 21.04
C LEU A 154 3.38 -3.46 21.86
N SER A 155 3.69 -3.42 23.16
CA SER A 155 3.33 -2.31 24.03
C SER A 155 4.25 -1.09 23.92
N LYS A 156 5.39 -1.22 23.23
CA LYS A 156 6.37 -0.14 23.10
C LYS A 156 5.99 0.79 21.95
N PRO A 157 6.38 2.07 22.01
CA PRO A 157 6.29 3.01 20.89
C PRO A 157 7.04 2.52 19.63
N LEU A 158 6.61 2.98 18.46
CA LEU A 158 7.16 2.56 17.15
C LEU A 158 8.67 2.81 17.03
N ASP A 159 9.16 3.95 17.52
CA ASP A 159 10.60 4.26 17.47
C ASP A 159 11.44 3.27 18.28
N LYS A 160 10.89 2.73 19.37
CA LYS A 160 11.51 1.63 20.11
C LYS A 160 11.45 0.34 19.32
N ARG A 161 10.30 -0.05 18.76
CA ARG A 161 10.16 -1.29 17.97
C ARG A 161 11.15 -1.30 16.78
N LEU A 162 11.21 -0.20 16.02
CA LEU A 162 12.18 0.01 14.95
C LEU A 162 13.63 0.05 15.46
N GLY A 163 13.87 0.64 16.63
CA GLY A 163 15.18 0.65 17.29
C GLY A 163 15.67 -0.76 17.61
N TYR A 164 14.80 -1.62 18.18
CA TYR A 164 15.13 -3.02 18.44
C TYR A 164 15.47 -3.77 17.14
N PHE A 165 14.66 -3.62 16.09
CA PHE A 165 14.95 -4.22 14.79
C PHE A 165 16.31 -3.76 14.24
N LYS A 166 16.55 -2.44 14.28
CA LYS A 166 17.79 -1.85 13.78
C LYS A 166 19.02 -2.42 14.49
N GLU A 167 18.99 -2.47 15.81
CA GLU A 167 20.13 -2.87 16.63
C GLU A 167 20.38 -4.37 16.59
N HIS A 168 19.33 -5.19 16.67
CA HIS A 168 19.46 -6.63 16.85
C HIS A 168 19.40 -7.43 15.55
N VAL A 169 18.71 -6.94 14.52
CA VAL A 169 18.54 -7.68 13.25
C VAL A 169 19.27 -6.99 12.10
N MET A 170 18.97 -5.71 11.85
CA MET A 170 19.50 -5.00 10.68
C MET A 170 21.03 -4.80 10.74
N LYS A 171 21.57 -4.44 11.92
CA LYS A 171 23.02 -4.24 12.08
C LYS A 171 23.80 -5.54 11.89
N PRO A 172 23.46 -6.68 12.53
CA PRO A 172 24.12 -7.95 12.26
C PRO A 172 23.98 -8.41 10.80
N TYR A 173 22.78 -8.31 10.23
CA TYR A 173 22.54 -8.59 8.80
C TYR A 173 23.47 -7.76 7.89
N LYS A 174 23.55 -6.44 8.10
CA LYS A 174 24.47 -5.58 7.33
C LYS A 174 25.94 -5.94 7.57
N SER A 175 26.32 -6.27 8.80
CA SER A 175 27.69 -6.68 9.11
C SER A 175 28.08 -7.97 8.39
N LEU A 176 27.15 -8.92 8.21
CA LEU A 176 27.39 -10.15 7.47
C LEU A 176 27.71 -9.86 6.00
N PHE A 177 26.88 -9.08 5.31
CA PHE A 177 27.11 -8.77 3.89
C PHE A 177 28.18 -7.71 3.65
N THR A 178 28.62 -7.00 4.70
CA THR A 178 29.86 -6.20 4.62
C THR A 178 31.09 -7.12 4.64
N ALA A 179 31.03 -8.23 5.39
CA ALA A 179 32.12 -9.21 5.46
C ALA A 179 32.14 -10.18 4.27
N PHE A 180 30.96 -10.49 3.71
CA PHE A 180 30.76 -11.42 2.60
C PHE A 180 29.85 -10.80 1.53
N PRO A 181 30.30 -9.75 0.82
CA PRO A 181 29.48 -9.04 -0.15
C PRO A 181 29.05 -9.91 -1.34
N GLU A 182 29.83 -10.92 -1.69
CA GLU A 182 29.54 -11.89 -2.75
C GLU A 182 28.29 -12.74 -2.47
N GLU A 183 27.92 -12.90 -1.19
CA GLU A 183 26.76 -13.68 -0.77
C GLU A 183 25.43 -12.93 -0.97
N LEU A 184 25.48 -11.60 -1.09
CA LEU A 184 24.28 -10.75 -1.20
C LEU A 184 23.46 -11.08 -2.45
N GLN A 185 24.12 -11.49 -3.54
CA GLN A 185 23.46 -11.80 -4.82
C GLN A 185 22.60 -13.08 -4.76
N TYR A 186 22.88 -13.96 -3.79
CA TYR A 186 22.13 -15.20 -3.62
C TYR A 186 20.91 -15.02 -2.75
N GLN A 187 20.79 -13.90 -2.02
CA GLN A 187 19.69 -13.66 -1.10
C GLN A 187 18.33 -13.68 -1.81
N ALA A 188 17.32 -14.31 -1.20
CA ALA A 188 15.96 -14.33 -1.75
C ALA A 188 15.44 -12.90 -2.02
N PHE A 189 15.74 -11.99 -1.10
CA PHE A 189 15.51 -10.56 -1.19
C PHE A 189 16.47 -9.82 -0.28
N LYS A 190 16.73 -8.55 -0.58
CA LYS A 190 17.48 -7.69 0.35
C LYS A 190 16.55 -7.14 1.41
N VAL A 191 17.01 -7.10 2.66
CA VAL A 191 16.27 -6.49 3.76
C VAL A 191 16.73 -5.06 3.96
N GLU A 192 15.79 -4.12 3.94
CA GLU A 192 16.05 -2.70 4.18
C GLU A 192 15.01 -2.15 5.16
N MET A 193 15.41 -1.25 6.04
CA MET A 193 14.45 -0.50 6.86
C MET A 193 13.83 0.59 5.99
N LYS A 194 12.50 0.70 6.03
CA LYS A 194 11.78 1.77 5.37
C LYS A 194 12.19 3.12 5.95
N GLU A 195 12.47 4.09 5.09
CA GLU A 195 12.97 5.39 5.54
C GLU A 195 11.82 6.23 6.09
N MET A 196 11.73 6.29 7.42
CA MET A 196 10.69 7.05 8.11
C MET A 196 11.14 8.49 8.35
N GLN A 197 10.29 9.44 7.98
CA GLN A 197 10.46 10.85 8.31
C GLN A 197 9.46 11.25 9.39
N TYR A 198 9.71 12.34 10.12
CA TYR A 198 8.65 12.94 10.96
C TYR A 198 7.52 13.44 10.07
N SER A 199 6.27 13.39 10.55
CA SER A 199 5.08 13.77 9.79
C SER A 199 5.09 15.19 9.22
N TYR A 200 5.87 16.12 9.77
CA TYR A 200 6.08 17.45 9.15
C TYR A 200 7.05 17.44 7.95
N GLY A 201 7.68 16.30 7.65
CA GLY A 201 8.59 16.07 6.52
C GLY A 201 7.88 15.81 5.20
N ILE A 202 6.57 16.06 5.10
CA ILE A 202 5.73 15.86 3.91
C ILE A 202 6.35 16.50 2.66
N GLU A 203 6.80 17.75 2.73
CA GLU A 203 7.36 18.45 1.58
C GLU A 203 8.62 17.76 1.03
N MET A 204 9.46 17.23 1.92
CA MET A 204 10.64 16.47 1.54
C MET A 204 10.28 15.11 0.95
N MET A 205 9.21 14.46 1.43
CA MET A 205 8.71 13.22 0.83
C MET A 205 8.39 13.46 -0.66
N PHE A 206 7.52 14.43 -0.96
CA PHE A 206 7.09 14.71 -2.33
C PHE A 206 8.22 15.21 -3.24
N ARG A 207 9.10 16.08 -2.74
CA ARG A 207 10.13 16.73 -3.59
C ARG A 207 11.43 15.95 -3.71
N SER A 208 11.72 15.04 -2.79
CA SER A 208 13.05 14.43 -2.69
C SER A 208 13.04 12.92 -2.51
N VAL A 209 12.04 12.34 -1.85
CA VAL A 209 11.99 10.89 -1.64
C VAL A 209 11.24 10.20 -2.78
N LEU A 210 9.96 10.53 -2.97
CA LEU A 210 9.09 9.84 -3.94
C LEU A 210 9.64 9.85 -5.38
N PRO A 211 10.21 10.95 -5.91
CA PRO A 211 10.74 10.97 -7.29
C PRO A 211 11.96 10.08 -7.51
N ASN A 212 12.64 9.66 -6.44
CA ASN A 212 13.88 8.88 -6.49
C ASN A 212 13.67 7.40 -6.10
N LEU A 213 12.44 6.96 -5.87
CA LEU A 213 12.12 5.57 -5.58
C LEU A 213 12.36 4.69 -6.81
N LYS A 214 12.82 3.46 -6.57
CA LYS A 214 13.06 2.46 -7.61
C LYS A 214 11.88 1.49 -7.79
N HIS A 215 10.91 1.55 -6.90
CA HIS A 215 9.66 0.81 -6.94
C HIS A 215 8.48 1.77 -7.10
N GLN A 216 7.34 1.24 -7.47
CA GLN A 216 6.10 2.00 -7.58
C GLN A 216 5.62 2.48 -6.20
N ASN A 217 4.98 3.65 -6.19
CA ASN A 217 4.44 4.31 -5.01
C ASN A 217 3.05 4.87 -5.35
N ASP A 218 2.09 4.68 -4.44
CA ASP A 218 0.70 5.12 -4.61
C ASP A 218 0.21 5.98 -3.44
N GLY A 219 1.12 6.77 -2.84
CA GLY A 219 0.80 7.72 -1.78
C GLY A 219 1.74 7.68 -0.57
N LEU A 220 1.21 7.95 0.63
CA LEU A 220 1.96 8.05 1.88
C LEU A 220 1.31 7.21 2.99
N ILE A 221 2.13 6.68 3.90
CA ILE A 221 1.69 6.06 5.14
C ILE A 221 2.13 6.93 6.31
N PHE A 222 1.19 7.31 7.16
CA PHE A 222 1.46 7.94 8.44
C PHE A 222 1.24 6.92 9.56
N THR A 223 2.24 6.72 10.40
CA THR A 223 2.15 5.77 11.52
C THR A 223 2.42 6.53 12.82
N CYS A 224 1.49 6.41 13.78
CA CYS A 224 1.68 7.04 15.08
C CYS A 224 2.94 6.50 15.76
N ARG A 225 3.77 7.41 16.25
CA ARG A 225 5.04 7.08 16.87
C ARG A 225 4.84 6.50 18.26
N THR A 226 3.84 6.98 18.99
CA THR A 226 3.65 6.73 20.42
C THR A 226 2.69 5.59 20.72
N SER A 227 1.83 5.19 19.78
CA SER A 227 0.85 4.13 20.01
C SER A 227 1.50 2.74 20.09
N PRO A 228 0.95 1.86 20.96
CA PRO A 228 1.20 0.42 20.89
C PRO A 228 0.82 -0.14 19.52
N TYR A 229 1.40 -1.28 19.15
CA TYR A 229 0.98 -2.02 17.96
C TYR A 229 -0.42 -2.62 18.17
N GLN A 230 -1.35 -2.36 17.24
CA GLN A 230 -2.70 -2.89 17.30
C GLN A 230 -2.96 -3.94 16.21
N PHE A 231 -3.49 -5.10 16.60
CA PHE A 231 -3.90 -6.12 15.63
C PHE A 231 -5.20 -5.74 14.92
N GLY A 232 -5.31 -6.01 13.62
CA GLY A 232 -6.49 -5.65 12.83
C GLY A 232 -6.51 -4.15 12.51
N THR A 233 -7.69 -3.54 12.35
CA THR A 233 -7.78 -2.12 11.99
C THR A 233 -7.20 -1.23 13.09
N ASP A 234 -6.20 -0.42 12.72
CA ASP A 234 -5.57 0.56 13.61
C ASP A 234 -5.95 1.98 13.13
N PRO A 235 -6.70 2.76 13.93
CA PRO A 235 -7.09 4.12 13.55
C PRO A 235 -5.91 5.10 13.50
N HIS A 236 -4.73 4.72 14.01
CA HIS A 236 -3.52 5.52 14.07
C HIS A 236 -2.46 5.12 13.02
N ILE A 237 -2.83 4.28 12.06
CA ILE A 237 -2.07 4.07 10.83
C ILE A 237 -2.92 4.58 9.68
N LEU A 238 -2.46 5.64 9.02
CA LEU A 238 -3.24 6.39 8.05
C LEU A 238 -2.62 6.20 6.67
N LYS A 239 -3.42 5.72 5.71
CA LYS A 239 -3.04 5.66 4.30
C LYS A 239 -3.57 6.88 3.56
N TRP A 240 -2.68 7.74 3.09
CA TRP A 240 -3.01 8.83 2.20
C TRP A 240 -2.72 8.42 0.76
N LYS A 241 -3.66 8.72 -0.13
CA LYS A 241 -3.52 8.58 -1.59
C LYS A 241 -3.89 9.91 -2.22
N ALA A 242 -3.30 10.24 -3.36
CA ALA A 242 -3.74 11.44 -4.05
C ALA A 242 -5.21 11.26 -4.49
N PRO A 243 -6.05 12.31 -4.43
CA PRO A 243 -7.47 12.18 -4.78
C PRO A 243 -7.71 11.57 -6.17
N HIS A 244 -6.85 11.90 -7.13
CA HIS A 244 -6.90 11.38 -8.51
C HIS A 244 -6.47 9.90 -8.64
N GLU A 245 -5.87 9.31 -7.62
CA GLU A 245 -5.56 7.87 -7.54
C GLU A 245 -6.71 7.05 -6.93
N ASN A 246 -7.76 7.71 -6.41
CA ASN A 246 -8.98 7.03 -6.02
C ASN A 246 -9.84 6.82 -7.27
N THR A 247 -9.73 5.63 -7.83
CA THR A 247 -10.43 5.25 -9.03
C THR A 247 -11.67 4.40 -8.73
N VAL A 248 -12.62 4.42 -9.67
CA VAL A 248 -13.80 3.56 -9.68
C VAL A 248 -13.92 2.96 -11.06
N ASP A 249 -14.16 1.65 -11.14
CA ASP A 249 -14.49 1.01 -12.40
C ASP A 249 -15.99 1.17 -12.69
N PHE A 250 -16.32 1.79 -13.82
CA PHE A 250 -17.69 1.96 -14.33
C PHE A 250 -17.85 1.22 -15.65
N ARG A 251 -19.10 0.97 -16.04
CA ARG A 251 -19.44 0.57 -17.41
C ARG A 251 -19.76 1.82 -18.23
N LEU A 252 -19.10 1.98 -19.36
CA LEU A 252 -19.27 3.12 -20.26
C LEU A 252 -20.49 2.94 -21.15
N ARG A 253 -21.35 3.95 -21.26
CA ARG A 253 -22.43 3.98 -22.25
C ARG A 253 -22.41 5.30 -23.01
N LEU A 254 -22.23 5.19 -24.31
CA LEU A 254 -22.21 6.30 -25.24
C LEU A 254 -23.60 6.46 -25.86
N HIS A 255 -24.12 7.67 -25.82
CA HIS A 255 -25.30 8.10 -26.54
C HIS A 255 -24.90 9.12 -27.60
N PHE A 256 -25.10 8.75 -28.85
CA PHE A 256 -24.77 9.57 -30.00
C PHE A 256 -26.00 10.36 -30.46
N PRO A 257 -25.82 11.62 -30.92
CA PRO A 257 -26.92 12.40 -31.44
C PRO A 257 -27.45 11.81 -32.75
N VAL A 258 -28.75 11.98 -32.98
CA VAL A 258 -29.37 11.69 -34.28
C VAL A 258 -29.43 13.01 -35.06
N VAL A 259 -28.88 13.01 -36.28
CA VAL A 259 -28.78 14.19 -37.12
C VAL A 259 -29.57 14.02 -38.41
N GLU A 260 -30.02 15.15 -38.97
CA GLU A 260 -30.68 15.21 -40.28
C GLU A 260 -29.64 15.22 -41.40
N PRO A 261 -29.85 14.47 -42.50
CA PRO A 261 -28.94 14.48 -43.63
C PRO A 261 -28.81 15.87 -44.26
N ASN A 262 -27.58 16.28 -44.55
CA ASN A 262 -27.28 17.51 -45.29
C ASN A 262 -27.51 17.34 -46.81
N GLU A 263 -27.37 18.41 -47.59
CA GLU A 263 -27.64 18.37 -49.04
C GLU A 263 -26.77 17.37 -49.81
N VAL A 264 -25.52 17.19 -49.38
CA VAL A 264 -24.57 16.25 -50.01
C VAL A 264 -24.96 14.81 -49.68
N GLU A 265 -25.22 14.52 -48.40
CA GLU A 265 -25.65 13.20 -47.93
C GLU A 265 -26.96 12.75 -48.57
N ARG A 266 -27.92 13.69 -48.76
CA ARG A 266 -29.17 13.42 -49.49
C ARG A 266 -28.92 13.09 -50.95
N ALA A 267 -27.98 13.78 -51.60
CA ALA A 267 -27.60 13.49 -52.97
C ALA A 267 -26.91 12.12 -53.11
N GLU A 268 -26.20 11.67 -52.07
CA GLU A 268 -25.57 10.35 -51.99
C GLU A 268 -26.55 9.23 -51.55
N GLY A 269 -27.82 9.58 -51.27
CA GLY A 269 -28.91 8.63 -51.01
C GLY A 269 -29.32 8.48 -49.54
N GLN A 270 -28.66 9.17 -48.60
CA GLN A 270 -29.06 9.20 -47.19
C GLN A 270 -30.19 10.22 -46.99
N THR A 271 -31.42 9.73 -46.85
CA THR A 271 -32.63 10.57 -46.84
C THR A 271 -33.33 10.66 -45.48
N GLU A 272 -33.04 9.72 -44.59
CA GLU A 272 -33.60 9.65 -43.23
C GLU A 272 -32.56 10.04 -42.17
N PRO A 273 -32.99 10.52 -40.99
CA PRO A 273 -32.10 10.81 -39.87
C PRO A 273 -31.23 9.61 -39.49
N PHE A 274 -29.96 9.87 -39.18
CA PHE A 274 -29.00 8.83 -38.82
C PHE A 274 -28.22 9.20 -37.56
N VAL A 275 -27.61 8.19 -36.94
CA VAL A 275 -26.79 8.37 -35.74
C VAL A 275 -25.42 8.90 -36.16
N ASP A 276 -25.05 10.06 -35.64
CA ASP A 276 -23.74 10.66 -35.87
C ASP A 276 -22.73 10.09 -34.87
N TYR A 277 -21.92 9.14 -35.34
CA TYR A 277 -20.83 8.53 -34.57
C TYR A 277 -19.55 9.37 -34.56
N GLU A 278 -19.48 10.44 -35.34
CA GLU A 278 -18.30 11.30 -35.41
C GLU A 278 -18.31 12.38 -34.34
N SER A 279 -19.51 12.91 -34.03
CA SER A 279 -19.71 13.88 -32.95
C SER A 279 -19.37 13.32 -31.57
N LEU A 280 -18.98 14.22 -30.66
CA LEU A 280 -18.72 13.91 -29.26
C LEU A 280 -20.00 13.33 -28.60
N PRO A 281 -19.98 12.08 -28.10
CA PRO A 281 -21.16 11.46 -27.50
C PRO A 281 -21.44 11.99 -26.08
N ASP A 282 -22.70 11.83 -25.64
CA ASP A 282 -23.02 11.87 -24.20
C ASP A 282 -22.57 10.56 -23.56
N ALA A 283 -21.48 10.63 -22.79
CA ALA A 283 -20.84 9.49 -22.17
C ALA A 283 -21.34 9.28 -20.72
N ARG A 284 -22.25 8.33 -20.54
CA ARG A 284 -22.83 7.95 -19.25
C ARG A 284 -21.99 6.85 -18.58
N LEU A 285 -21.93 6.92 -17.26
CA LEU A 285 -21.28 5.93 -16.42
C LEU A 285 -22.35 5.05 -15.76
N LEU A 286 -22.13 3.74 -15.72
CA LEU A 286 -23.04 2.80 -15.08
C LEU A 286 -22.34 2.02 -13.98
N VAL A 287 -23.08 1.78 -12.91
CA VAL A 287 -22.63 1.08 -11.70
C VAL A 287 -23.34 -0.26 -11.60
N PHE A 288 -22.60 -1.29 -11.22
CA PHE A 288 -23.14 -2.63 -11.05
C PHE A 288 -23.95 -2.73 -9.76
N THR A 289 -25.18 -3.25 -9.82
CA THR A 289 -26.10 -3.37 -8.68
C THR A 289 -26.37 -4.81 -8.26
N GLY A 290 -25.66 -5.76 -8.86
CA GLY A 290 -25.82 -7.19 -8.60
C GLY A 290 -26.43 -7.92 -9.79
N ASN A 291 -26.85 -9.17 -9.57
CA ASN A 291 -27.48 -9.97 -10.62
C ASN A 291 -28.99 -9.98 -10.43
N GLU A 292 -29.74 -9.55 -11.44
CA GLU A 292 -31.19 -9.62 -11.48
C GLU A 292 -31.65 -10.49 -12.65
N ARG A 293 -32.67 -11.34 -12.42
CA ARG A 293 -33.29 -12.19 -13.46
C ARG A 293 -32.30 -13.01 -14.30
N GLY A 294 -31.15 -13.38 -13.72
CA GLY A 294 -30.14 -14.20 -14.38
C GLY A 294 -29.09 -13.44 -15.20
N GLY A 295 -29.05 -12.11 -15.14
CA GLY A 295 -28.01 -11.29 -15.76
C GLY A 295 -27.52 -10.15 -14.86
N PRO A 296 -26.40 -9.50 -15.22
CA PRO A 296 -25.89 -8.38 -14.46
C PRO A 296 -26.80 -7.16 -14.61
N ALA A 297 -27.15 -6.55 -13.48
CA ALA A 297 -27.97 -5.34 -13.41
C ALA A 297 -27.09 -4.12 -13.18
N TYR A 298 -27.50 -3.01 -13.78
CA TYR A 298 -26.76 -1.75 -13.79
C TYR A 298 -27.72 -0.59 -13.60
N ASP A 299 -27.31 0.35 -12.75
CA ASP A 299 -27.94 1.66 -12.63
C ASP A 299 -27.03 2.72 -13.23
N GLU A 300 -27.66 3.77 -13.77
CA GLU A 300 -26.93 4.93 -14.28
C GLU A 300 -26.38 5.75 -13.11
N PHE A 301 -25.09 6.05 -13.18
CA PHE A 301 -24.43 6.93 -12.23
C PHE A 301 -24.83 8.38 -12.50
N ARG A 302 -24.94 9.16 -11.43
CA ARG A 302 -25.50 10.51 -11.48
C ARG A 302 -24.71 11.44 -12.41
N GLU A 303 -23.39 11.46 -12.25
CA GLU A 303 -22.49 12.28 -13.04
C GLU A 303 -22.00 11.53 -14.30
N PRO A 304 -21.92 12.21 -15.47
CA PRO A 304 -21.37 11.60 -16.69
C PRO A 304 -19.84 11.51 -16.63
N LEU A 305 -19.28 10.76 -17.58
CA LEU A 305 -17.88 10.88 -17.94
C LEU A 305 -17.69 12.23 -18.67
N TYR A 306 -16.78 13.06 -18.19
CA TYR A 306 -16.34 14.21 -18.95
C TYR A 306 -15.33 13.73 -20.01
N LEU A 307 -15.61 14.03 -21.27
CA LEU A 307 -14.78 13.67 -22.42
C LEU A 307 -14.57 14.92 -23.29
N THR A 308 -13.33 15.19 -23.70
CA THR A 308 -13.05 16.31 -24.63
C THR A 308 -13.08 15.83 -26.08
N GLU A 309 -13.18 16.77 -27.03
CA GLU A 309 -13.11 16.46 -28.46
C GLU A 309 -11.79 15.75 -28.84
N ASP A 310 -10.64 16.23 -28.33
CA ASP A 310 -9.33 15.61 -28.58
C ASP A 310 -9.24 14.17 -28.02
N GLU A 311 -9.82 13.93 -26.84
CA GLU A 311 -9.89 12.58 -26.27
C GLU A 311 -10.80 11.68 -27.10
N TRP A 312 -11.91 12.21 -27.61
CA TRP A 312 -12.81 11.48 -28.47
C TRP A 312 -12.15 11.09 -29.81
N GLU A 313 -11.45 12.01 -30.46
CA GLU A 313 -10.67 11.70 -31.66
C GLU A 313 -9.61 10.63 -31.41
N THR A 314 -8.96 10.69 -30.23
CA THR A 314 -8.00 9.66 -29.82
C THR A 314 -8.70 8.30 -29.67
N LEU A 315 -9.85 8.24 -29.00
CA LEU A 315 -10.60 6.99 -28.81
C LEU A 315 -11.11 6.42 -30.14
N LYS A 316 -11.60 7.26 -31.06
CA LYS A 316 -12.00 6.84 -32.42
C LYS A 316 -10.83 6.23 -33.19
N SER A 317 -9.64 6.81 -33.08
CA SER A 317 -8.45 6.37 -33.82
C SER A 317 -8.02 4.93 -33.53
N TRP A 318 -8.45 4.36 -32.40
CA TRP A 318 -8.11 2.99 -32.02
C TRP A 318 -8.89 1.94 -32.84
N GLY A 319 -10.04 2.32 -33.41
CA GLY A 319 -10.89 1.39 -34.18
C GLY A 319 -11.55 0.31 -33.33
N ASP A 320 -11.48 0.41 -32.00
CA ASP A 320 -12.07 -0.54 -31.06
C ASP A 320 -13.52 -0.16 -30.73
N PRO A 321 -14.44 -1.13 -30.59
CA PRO A 321 -15.75 -0.88 -30.02
C PRO A 321 -15.63 -0.38 -28.57
N LEU A 322 -16.24 0.77 -28.26
CA LEU A 322 -16.14 1.41 -26.94
C LEU A 322 -17.38 1.19 -26.07
N GLN A 323 -18.53 0.90 -26.70
CA GLN A 323 -19.82 0.79 -26.03
C GLN A 323 -19.81 -0.35 -25.00
N ASP A 324 -20.37 -0.07 -23.82
CA ASP A 324 -20.58 -1.01 -22.73
C ASP A 324 -19.30 -1.68 -22.19
N ARG A 325 -18.11 -1.13 -22.49
CA ARG A 325 -16.82 -1.56 -21.90
C ARG A 325 -16.66 -1.07 -20.47
N ILE A 326 -15.88 -1.82 -19.68
CA ILE A 326 -15.49 -1.39 -18.34
C ILE A 326 -14.31 -0.44 -18.44
N ILE A 327 -14.46 0.72 -17.82
CA ILE A 327 -13.43 1.76 -17.73
C ILE A 327 -13.17 2.10 -16.28
N GLU A 328 -11.90 2.31 -15.95
CA GLU A 328 -11.48 2.88 -14.68
C GLU A 328 -11.51 4.40 -14.82
N CYS A 329 -12.16 5.08 -13.88
CA CYS A 329 -12.29 6.53 -13.87
C CYS A 329 -11.77 7.11 -12.56
N SER A 330 -11.26 8.34 -12.62
CA SER A 330 -10.94 9.16 -11.44
C SER A 330 -11.51 10.56 -11.58
N LEU A 331 -11.55 11.30 -10.47
CA LEU A 331 -11.93 12.71 -10.51
C LEU A 331 -10.71 13.58 -10.82
N ASP A 332 -10.91 14.55 -11.71
CA ASP A 332 -9.96 15.64 -11.90
C ASP A 332 -10.08 16.72 -10.81
N GLU A 333 -9.25 17.76 -10.89
CA GLU A 333 -9.25 18.88 -9.94
C GLU A 333 -10.56 19.68 -9.94
N GLU A 334 -11.31 19.64 -11.05
CA GLU A 334 -12.63 20.26 -11.21
C GLU A 334 -13.77 19.34 -10.74
N LYS A 335 -13.44 18.17 -10.20
CA LYS A 335 -14.38 17.13 -9.73
C LYS A 335 -15.26 16.57 -10.84
N ARG A 336 -14.69 16.41 -12.04
CA ARG A 336 -15.30 15.71 -13.16
C ARG A 336 -14.70 14.32 -13.29
N TRP A 337 -15.51 13.32 -13.62
CA TRP A 337 -15.02 11.97 -13.89
C TRP A 337 -14.29 11.93 -15.22
N ARG A 338 -13.06 11.42 -15.22
CA ARG A 338 -12.19 11.29 -16.38
C ARG A 338 -11.85 9.82 -16.61
N LEU A 339 -11.63 9.46 -17.87
CA LEU A 339 -11.17 8.13 -18.25
C LEU A 339 -9.72 7.97 -17.79
N TYR A 340 -9.46 6.99 -16.95
CA TYR A 340 -8.10 6.64 -16.53
C TYR A 340 -7.53 5.54 -17.43
N ARG A 341 -8.27 4.42 -17.61
CA ARG A 341 -7.92 3.35 -18.54
C ARG A 341 -9.11 2.42 -18.82
N PHE A 342 -8.98 1.56 -19.82
CA PHE A 342 -9.88 0.43 -20.03
C PHE A 342 -9.52 -0.75 -19.11
N ARG A 343 -10.54 -1.51 -18.72
CA ARG A 343 -10.47 -2.65 -17.80
C ARG A 343 -10.94 -3.92 -18.46
N ASP A 344 -10.20 -4.34 -19.48
CA ASP A 344 -10.51 -5.57 -20.23
C ASP A 344 -10.29 -6.84 -19.38
N ASP A 345 -9.64 -6.71 -18.22
CA ASP A 345 -9.52 -7.73 -17.18
C ASP A 345 -10.83 -7.98 -16.42
N LYS A 346 -11.83 -7.10 -16.57
CA LYS A 346 -13.08 -7.13 -15.82
C LYS A 346 -14.28 -7.33 -16.72
N THR A 347 -15.16 -8.23 -16.30
CA THR A 347 -16.46 -8.43 -16.94
C THR A 347 -17.49 -7.42 -16.44
N GLU A 348 -17.39 -7.00 -15.18
CA GLU A 348 -18.36 -6.09 -14.54
C GLU A 348 -17.68 -4.88 -13.90
N ALA A 349 -18.43 -3.78 -13.83
CA ALA A 349 -18.04 -2.58 -13.08
C ALA A 349 -17.96 -2.85 -11.57
N ASN A 350 -17.47 -1.87 -10.80
CA ASN A 350 -17.55 -1.95 -9.35
C ASN A 350 -19.01 -1.98 -8.88
N HIS A 351 -19.25 -2.81 -7.86
CA HIS A 351 -20.56 -2.84 -7.20
C HIS A 351 -20.85 -1.50 -6.51
N VAL A 352 -22.12 -1.10 -6.47
CA VAL A 352 -22.58 0.19 -5.89
C VAL A 352 -22.05 0.46 -4.47
N SER A 353 -21.90 -0.58 -3.64
CA SER A 353 -21.30 -0.43 -2.31
C SER A 353 -19.83 0.00 -2.36
N THR A 354 -19.06 -0.53 -3.31
CA THR A 354 -17.66 -0.15 -3.53
C THR A 354 -17.57 1.28 -4.03
N VAL A 355 -18.42 1.66 -4.99
CA VAL A 355 -18.50 3.04 -5.50
C VAL A 355 -18.78 4.01 -4.36
N ASN A 356 -19.78 3.73 -3.52
CA ASN A 356 -20.12 4.58 -2.37
C ASN A 356 -18.96 4.72 -1.37
N SER A 357 -18.23 3.63 -1.09
CA SER A 357 -17.07 3.68 -0.21
C SER A 357 -15.92 4.53 -0.78
N VAL A 358 -15.70 4.48 -2.09
CA VAL A 358 -14.71 5.32 -2.78
C VAL A 358 -15.16 6.78 -2.77
N LEU A 359 -16.43 7.07 -3.06
CA LEU A 359 -17.00 8.42 -3.00
C LEU A 359 -16.87 9.06 -1.62
N GLU A 360 -17.10 8.28 -0.55
CA GLU A 360 -16.90 8.75 0.82
C GLU A 360 -15.42 9.08 1.08
N SER A 361 -14.51 8.24 0.58
CA SER A 361 -13.06 8.47 0.67
C SER A 361 -12.63 9.74 -0.09
N ILE A 362 -13.22 9.99 -1.26
CA ILE A 362 -12.97 11.19 -2.09
C ILE A 362 -13.49 12.45 -1.39
N LYS A 363 -14.70 12.40 -0.81
CA LYS A 363 -15.34 13.56 -0.19
C LYS A 363 -14.48 14.16 0.94
N ASP A 364 -13.90 13.29 1.75
CA ASP A 364 -13.05 13.67 2.87
C ASP A 364 -11.55 13.65 2.54
N ALA A 365 -11.20 13.44 1.26
CA ALA A 365 -9.84 13.41 0.80
C ALA A 365 -9.15 14.77 1.02
N VAL A 366 -7.84 14.69 1.16
CA VAL A 366 -6.93 15.82 1.32
C VAL A 366 -6.03 15.82 0.10
N SER A 367 -5.96 16.93 -0.63
CA SER A 367 -5.07 17.02 -1.79
C SER A 367 -3.61 17.09 -1.38
N GLU A 368 -2.70 16.84 -2.32
CA GLU A 368 -1.26 17.00 -2.07
C GLU A 368 -0.92 18.43 -1.61
N THR A 369 -1.51 19.43 -2.25
CA THR A 369 -1.35 20.85 -1.90
C THR A 369 -1.81 21.14 -0.48
N GLU A 370 -2.97 20.60 -0.08
CA GLU A 370 -3.49 20.76 1.28
C GLU A 370 -2.59 20.09 2.32
N LEU A 371 -2.09 18.89 2.00
CA LEU A 371 -1.20 18.13 2.87
C LEU A 371 0.15 18.85 3.05
N MET A 372 0.74 19.38 1.97
CA MET A 372 1.95 20.21 2.02
C MET A 372 1.73 21.49 2.80
N ALA A 373 0.61 22.19 2.60
CA ALA A 373 0.28 23.41 3.32
C ALA A 373 0.14 23.18 4.84
N ALA A 374 -0.27 21.97 5.26
CA ALA A 374 -0.37 21.60 6.66
C ALA A 374 0.99 21.36 7.35
N ALA A 375 2.06 21.06 6.60
CA ALA A 375 3.36 20.64 7.14
C ALA A 375 3.94 21.61 8.19
N LYS A 376 3.82 22.93 7.95
CA LYS A 376 4.27 23.95 8.92
C LYS A 376 3.51 23.85 10.25
N SER A 377 2.18 23.76 10.19
CA SER A 377 1.35 23.67 11.40
C SER A 377 1.61 22.39 12.20
N ILE A 378 1.87 21.28 11.51
CA ILE A 378 2.26 20.00 12.13
C ILE A 378 3.61 20.15 12.84
N LYS A 379 4.60 20.80 12.19
CA LYS A 379 5.91 21.07 12.78
C LYS A 379 5.83 21.93 14.04
N ASP A 380 5.01 22.98 14.00
CA ASP A 380 4.83 23.88 15.13
C ASP A 380 4.17 23.14 16.31
N GLY A 381 3.14 22.33 16.06
CA GLY A 381 2.52 21.47 17.06
C GLY A 381 3.50 20.47 17.69
N TRP A 382 4.32 19.81 16.87
CA TRP A 382 5.39 18.93 17.35
C TRP A 382 6.39 19.66 18.25
N LYS A 383 6.89 20.83 17.83
CA LYS A 383 7.83 21.64 18.63
C LYS A 383 7.24 22.04 19.97
N MET A 384 5.96 22.45 20.00
CA MET A 384 5.26 22.79 21.24
C MET A 384 5.23 21.60 22.21
N ARG A 385 4.90 20.39 21.73
CA ARG A 385 4.93 19.18 22.56
C ARG A 385 6.32 18.86 23.10
N GLN A 386 7.36 18.97 22.27
CA GLN A 386 8.74 18.71 22.70
C GLN A 386 9.17 19.68 23.81
N GLN A 387 8.83 20.96 23.69
CA GLN A 387 9.11 21.95 24.74
C GLN A 387 8.36 21.62 26.04
N GLN A 388 7.08 21.23 25.96
CA GLN A 388 6.29 20.85 27.13
C GLN A 388 6.87 19.60 27.83
N GLN A 389 7.27 18.58 27.06
CA GLN A 389 7.90 17.38 27.61
C GLN A 389 9.22 17.70 28.32
N GLN A 390 10.05 18.56 27.73
CA GLN A 390 11.31 18.99 28.36
C GLN A 390 11.07 19.75 29.66
N GLN A 391 10.09 20.67 29.70
CA GLN A 391 9.73 21.41 30.91
C GLN A 391 9.22 20.47 32.00
N GLN A 392 8.37 19.49 31.67
CA GLN A 392 7.87 18.50 32.63
C GLN A 392 9.01 17.64 33.18
N GLN A 393 9.94 17.20 32.34
CA GLN A 393 11.11 16.43 32.78
C GLN A 393 12.02 17.24 33.71
N GLN A 394 12.25 18.52 33.40
CA GLN A 394 13.03 19.41 34.26
C GLN A 394 12.36 19.63 35.62
N GLN A 395 11.04 19.84 35.63
CA GLN A 395 10.28 19.98 36.88
C GLN A 395 10.32 18.71 37.73
N GLN A 396 10.18 17.53 37.12
CA GLN A 396 10.29 16.24 37.82
C GLN A 396 11.70 16.02 38.40
N GLN A 397 12.75 16.35 37.64
CA GLN A 397 14.13 16.24 38.12
C GLN A 397 14.42 17.21 39.27
N GLN A 398 13.83 18.41 39.25
CA GLN A 398 13.97 19.38 40.34
C GLN A 398 13.26 18.89 41.61
N GLN A 399 12.02 18.39 41.49
CA GLN A 399 11.28 17.82 42.62
C GLN A 399 11.99 16.62 43.27
N GLN A 400 12.67 15.78 42.47
CA GLN A 400 13.48 14.66 42.96
C GLN A 400 14.80 15.07 43.61
N ARG A 401 15.30 16.30 43.37
CA ARG A 401 16.51 16.82 44.02
C ARG A 401 16.21 17.54 45.33
N ASP A 402 14.99 18.06 45.47
CA ASP A 402 14.53 18.77 46.65
C ASP A 402 13.91 17.83 47.72
N HIS A 403 13.78 16.53 47.42
CA HIS A 403 13.50 15.43 48.36
C HIS A 403 14.76 14.60 48.58
#